data_AF-A0A7U3WAS4-F1
#
_entry.id   AF-A0A7U3WAS4-F1
#
_cell.length_a   1.000
_cell.length_b   1.000
_cell.length_c   1.000
_cell.angle_alpha   90.00
_cell.angle_beta   90.00
_cell.angle_gamma   90.00
#
_symmetry.space_group_name_H-M   'P 1'
#
loop_
_entity.id
_entity.type
_entity.pdbx_description
1 polymer ?
#
loop_
_entity_poly.entity_id
_entity_poly.type
_entity_poly.pdbx_seq_one_letter_code
_entity_poly.pdbx_strand_id
1 'polypeptide(L)' 'MDRTRSAVLNFAINFLVGYVLGRLLRDRDTGVRAGVALGTLGAVASWRLAERLEAGSVEPATEPIEIEIEE' A
#
# COMPACT_ATOMS: atom_id res chain seq x y z
N MET A 1 -8.37 10.37 2.69
CA MET A 1 -8.38 9.28 3.69
C MET A 1 -7.15 9.44 4.55
N ASP A 2 -7.27 9.40 5.88
CA ASP A 2 -6.10 9.42 6.77
C ASP A 2 -5.11 8.31 6.42
N ARG A 3 -3.83 8.66 6.26
CA ARG A 3 -2.72 7.72 5.97
C ARG A 3 -2.72 6.54 6.93
N THR A 4 -2.96 6.81 8.21
CA THR A 4 -3.06 5.82 9.29
C THR A 4 -4.20 4.84 9.04
N ARG A 5 -5.37 5.34 8.59
CA ARG A 5 -6.55 4.50 8.32
C ARG A 5 -6.29 3.57 7.15
N SER A 6 -5.65 4.04 6.08
CA SER A 6 -5.26 3.19 4.96
C SER A 6 -4.25 2.11 5.37
N ALA A 7 -3.25 2.46 6.17
CA ALA A 7 -2.25 1.50 6.66
C ALA A 7 -2.88 0.41 7.54
N VAL A 8 -3.80 0.78 8.45
CA VAL A 8 -4.53 -0.17 9.30
C VAL A 8 -5.43 -1.09 8.48
N LEU A 9 -6.12 -0.56 7.47
CA LEU A 9 -7.00 -1.36 6.62
C LEU A 9 -6.20 -2.34 5.77
N ASN A 10 -5.05 -1.90 5.24
CA ASN A 10 -4.15 -2.76 4.49
C ASN A 10 -3.52 -3.84 5.39
N PHE A 11 -3.13 -3.49 6.62
CA PHE A 11 -2.70 -4.46 7.63
C PHE A 11 -3.77 -5.52 7.85
N ALA A 12 -5.02 -5.10 8.12
CA ALA A 12 -6.12 -6.01 8.44
C ALA A 12 -6.39 -6.99 7.31
N ILE A 13 -6.43 -6.53 6.05
CA ILE A 13 -6.65 -7.39 4.88
C ILE A 13 -5.51 -8.41 4.73
N ASN A 14 -4.25 -7.95 4.74
CA ASN A 14 -3.10 -8.83 4.59
C ASN A 14 -2.97 -9.81 5.76
N PHE A 15 -3.30 -9.37 6.97
CA PHE A 15 -3.39 -10.24 8.14
C PHE A 15 -4.42 -11.34 7.93
N LEU A 16 -5.62 -10.99 7.47
CA LEU A 16 -6.71 -11.95 7.29
C LEU A 16 -6.36 -13.00 6.24
N VAL A 17 -5.76 -12.57 5.13
CA VAL A 17 -5.27 -13.48 4.08
C VAL A 17 -4.20 -14.41 4.63
N GLY A 18 -3.18 -13.88 5.30
CA GLY A 18 -2.13 -14.67 5.92
C GLY A 18 -2.63 -15.63 7.00
N TYR A 19 -3.60 -15.18 7.80
CA TYR A 19 -4.24 -15.97 8.83
C TYR A 19 -5.01 -17.15 8.27
N VAL A 20 -5.86 -16.91 7.27
CA VAL A 20 -6.66 -17.96 6.65
C VAL A 20 -5.75 -18.98 5.97
N LEU A 21 -4.76 -18.53 5.20
CA LEU A 21 -3.82 -19.44 4.52
C LEU A 21 -2.97 -20.23 5.52
N GLY A 22 -2.39 -19.58 6.51
CA GLY A 22 -1.56 -20.25 7.52
C GLY A 22 -2.36 -21.21 8.41
N ARG A 23 -3.62 -20.87 8.69
CA ARG A 23 -4.54 -21.76 9.42
C ARG A 23 -4.99 -22.95 8.58
N LEU A 24 -5.27 -22.75 7.30
CA LEU A 24 -5.74 -23.81 6.40
C LEU A 24 -4.63 -24.84 6.13
N LEU A 25 -3.39 -24.38 5.98
CA LEU A 25 -2.24 -25.24 5.67
C LEU A 25 -1.69 -25.99 6.89
N ARG A 26 -1.94 -25.48 8.10
CA ARG A 26 -1.32 -26.03 9.31
C ARG A 26 -2.24 -25.87 10.53
N ASP A 27 -2.03 -24.81 11.31
CA ASP A 27 -2.66 -24.62 12.61
C ASP A 27 -2.99 -23.15 12.86
N ARG A 28 -3.82 -22.90 13.89
CA ARG A 28 -4.21 -21.55 14.30
C ARG A 28 -3.00 -20.64 14.58
N ASP A 29 -1.97 -21.15 15.27
CA ASP A 29 -0.75 -20.39 15.59
C ASP A 29 0.05 -20.03 14.34
N THR A 30 0.09 -20.93 13.36
CA THR A 30 0.73 -20.65 12.06
C THR A 30 -0.05 -19.57 11.32
N GLY A 31 -1.38 -19.62 11.36
CA GLY A 31 -2.24 -18.55 10.86
C GLY A 31 -1.92 -17.21 11.52
N VAL A 32 -1.87 -17.14 12.86
CA VAL A 32 -1.57 -15.87 13.56
C VAL A 32 -0.19 -15.33 13.16
N ARG A 33 0.85 -16.17 13.13
CA ARG A 33 2.21 -15.75 12.74
C ARG A 33 2.26 -15.28 11.28
N ALA A 34 1.66 -16.02 10.36
CA ALA A 34 1.63 -15.67 8.94
C ALA A 34 0.82 -14.39 8.70
N GLY A 35 -0.31 -14.24 9.38
CA GLY A 35 -1.12 -13.02 9.36
C GLY A 35 -0.36 -11.82 9.88
N VAL A 36 0.31 -11.91 11.04
CA VAL A 36 1.11 -10.79 11.58
C VAL A 36 2.24 -10.42 10.62
N ALA A 37 2.95 -11.41 10.06
CA ALA A 37 4.03 -11.15 9.11
C ALA A 37 3.54 -10.44 7.84
N LEU A 38 2.48 -10.96 7.20
CA LEU A 38 1.94 -10.38 5.97
C LEU A 38 1.25 -9.03 6.22
N GLY A 39 0.50 -8.90 7.31
CA GLY A 39 -0.11 -7.65 7.75
C GLY A 39 0.94 -6.55 7.92
N THR A 40 2.01 -6.85 8.65
CA THR A 40 3.09 -5.87 8.92
C THR A 40 3.81 -5.48 7.63
N LEU A 41 4.14 -6.46 6.78
CA LEU A 41 4.77 -6.20 5.48
C LEU A 41 3.89 -5.33 4.58
N GLY A 42 2.60 -5.62 4.49
CA GLY A 42 1.64 -4.84 3.71
C GLY A 42 1.48 -3.41 4.23
N ALA A 43 1.44 -3.22 5.55
CA ALA A 43 1.38 -1.91 6.16
C ALA A 43 2.63 -1.08 5.87
N VAL A 44 3.82 -1.64 6.09
CA VAL A 44 5.10 -0.95 5.82
C VAL A 44 5.25 -0.65 4.34
N ALA A 45 4.96 -1.61 3.45
CA ALA A 45 5.01 -1.40 2.01
C ALA A 45 4.06 -0.29 1.56
N SER A 46 2.82 -0.28 2.07
CA SER A 46 1.85 0.77 1.74
C SER A 46 2.28 2.14 2.24
N TRP A 47 2.91 2.22 3.42
CA TRP A 47 3.41 3.47 3.96
C TRP A 47 4.58 4.02 3.13
N ARG A 48 5.56 3.18 2.80
CA ARG A 48 6.70 3.51 1.92
C ARG A 48 6.29 3.86 0.50
N LEU A 49 5.30 3.16 -0.04
CA LEU A 49 4.82 3.39 -1.40
C LEU A 49 4.01 4.69 -1.47
N ALA A 50 3.26 5.03 -0.43
CA ALA A 50 2.58 6.32 -0.33
C ALA A 50 3.57 7.50 -0.27
N GLU A 51 4.74 7.35 0.36
CA GLU A 51 5.82 8.37 0.30
C GLU A 51 6.42 8.49 -1.11
N ARG A 52 6.62 7.36 -1.81
CA ARG A 52 7.20 7.35 -3.16
C ARG A 52 6.26 7.85 -4.24
N LEU A 53 4.95 7.60 -4.14
CA LEU A 53 3.95 8.10 -5.08
C LEU A 53 3.76 9.62 -4.91
N GLU A 54 3.81 10.15 -3.69
CA GLU A 54 3.86 11.62 -3.46
C GLU A 54 5.16 12.24 -3.99
N ALA A 55 6.30 11.54 -3.90
CA ALA A 55 7.57 12.03 -4.44
C ALA A 55 7.69 11.91 -5.97
N GLY A 56 6.86 11.06 -6.60
CA GLY A 56 6.86 10.80 -8.04
C GLY A 56 5.76 11.50 -8.83
N SER A 57 4.81 12.14 -8.16
CA SER A 57 3.84 13.02 -8.82
C SER A 57 4.53 14.34 -9.20
N VAL A 58 5.18 14.35 -10.36
CA VAL A 58 5.23 15.57 -11.15
C VAL A 58 3.78 15.82 -11.53
N GLU A 59 3.12 16.74 -10.80
CA GLU A 59 1.84 17.29 -11.22
C GLU A 59 2.05 17.77 -12.66
N PRO A 60 1.35 17.22 -13.67
CA PRO A 60 1.40 17.82 -14.99
C PRO A 60 0.91 19.25 -14.78
N ALA A 61 1.80 20.22 -14.94
CA ALA A 61 1.44 21.62 -14.95
C ALA A 61 0.23 21.73 -15.89
N THR A 62 -0.93 21.96 -15.29
CA THR A 62 -2.22 21.98 -16.01
C THR A 62 -2.34 23.26 -16.83
N GLU A 63 -1.30 24.10 -16.81
CA GLU A 63 -1.17 25.27 -17.65
C GLU A 63 -0.68 24.83 -19.04
N PRO A 64 -1.51 25.01 -20.09
CA PRO A 64 -1.08 24.75 -21.46
C PRO A 64 0.16 25.58 -21.77
N ILE A 65 1.20 24.93 -22.28
CA ILE A 65 2.38 25.63 -22.79
C ILE A 65 1.99 26.18 -24.17
N GLU A 66 1.79 27.50 -24.28
CA GLU A 66 1.63 28.16 -25.58
C GLU A 66 2.98 28.10 -26.33
N ILE A 67 2.96 27.47 -27.51
CA ILE A 67 4.13 27.41 -28.40
C ILE A 67 3.85 28.39 -29.53
N GLU A 68 4.54 29.53 -29.53
CA GLU A 68 4.58 30.42 -30.69
C GLU A 68 5.41 29.76 -31.80
N ILE A 69 4.81 29.64 -32.99
CA ILE A 69 5.49 29.22 -34.20
C ILE A 69 5.70 30.48 -35.03
N GLU A 70 6.94 30.95 -35.14
CA GLU A 70 7.32 32.00 -36.10
C GLU A 70 7.41 31.38 -37.51
N GLU A 71 6.74 32.01 -38.49
CA GLU A 71 6.80 31.65 -39.93
C GLU A 71 8.17 31.95 -40.56
#